data_AF-A0A524EZL1-F1
#
_entry.id   AF-A0A524EZL1-F1
#
_cell.length_a   1.000
_cell.length_b   1.000
_cell.length_c   1.000
_cell.angle_alpha   90.00
_cell.angle_beta   90.00
_cell.angle_gamma   90.00
#
_symmetry.space_group_name_H-M   'P 1'
#
loop_
_entity.id
_entity.type
_entity.pdbx_description
1 polymer ?
#
loop_
_entity_poly.entity_id
_entity_poly.type
_entity_poly.pdbx_seq_one_letter_code
_entity_poly.pdbx_strand_id
1 'polypeptide(L)'
;MKKQENKSESDAINSINSKKEDNSKEEHEKESVRIADNYKLDLISSVVEDFNEVEEIKKPEPKKSIDLLIQHDPGEKIEKKAQQFLEKQKDYSKYELVRNDYPLFLQLPNACGLSSTLMLIDPIQNEQIGKILNQVWDHVKKTNVIEQSRREFQWAFALNYLLLKSAIPNALFEYIKSLNAEELDHYYIGLESTLRFYQQEHLKAKNDFIVNAFEDFFARGLITQFVLAQHIDLFKHNPEIRILMAIFGYEFVRQPSPDGTGALFFTAEELKNLDLSSAKKKINVLRSEFVKGARIMVGFSFHWVALTNVFTSNGNTHISINDPSGEKYDLPLTNLSDRDRFYFYRKMKLAPKRLWNQILKIIEDDGPREIELGEKFRILAENRVKIDTGQNERGDIQLKIQVKPEGELSPVIESTKPIPLKIHEDAVQSIKLSKKQAKDNSIAKDKKDSKPIEEETSSKDAFKKKMRKIIGDQFQEYEDT
;
A
#
# COMPACT_ATOMS: atom_id res chain seq x y z
N MET A 1 38.88 41.48 49.36
CA MET A 1 39.12 40.01 49.25
C MET A 1 37.77 39.29 49.17
N LYS A 2 37.37 38.85 47.97
CA LYS A 2 36.33 37.84 47.64
C LYS A 2 35.81 38.13 46.22
N LYS A 3 36.37 37.41 45.23
CA LYS A 3 35.78 37.08 43.92
C LYS A 3 36.90 36.52 43.03
N GLN A 4 37.23 35.24 43.17
CA GLN A 4 37.96 34.50 42.14
C GLN A 4 38.00 32.97 42.38
N GLU A 5 36.91 32.37 42.83
CA GLU A 5 36.74 30.91 42.84
C GLU A 5 35.28 30.66 42.47
N ASN A 6 35.02 30.15 41.26
CA ASN A 6 33.74 29.58 40.75
C ASN A 6 33.71 29.51 39.21
N LYS A 7 34.87 29.47 38.52
CA LYS A 7 34.92 29.30 37.05
C LYS A 7 35.53 27.96 36.60
N SER A 8 36.13 27.16 37.49
CA SER A 8 36.79 25.90 37.12
C SER A 8 35.92 24.64 37.26
N GLU A 9 34.82 24.66 38.01
CA GLU A 9 33.92 23.49 38.16
C GLU A 9 32.87 23.38 37.04
N SER A 10 32.50 24.51 36.41
CA SER A 10 31.56 24.55 35.28
C SER A 10 32.10 23.81 34.04
N ASP A 11 33.40 23.92 33.78
CA ASP A 11 33.99 23.42 32.53
C ASP A 11 34.30 21.92 32.61
N ALA A 12 34.50 21.38 33.82
CA ALA A 12 34.70 19.95 34.04
C ALA A 12 33.40 19.14 33.89
N ILE A 13 32.26 19.69 34.33
CA ILE A 13 30.95 19.00 34.24
C ILE A 13 30.44 18.96 32.79
N ASN A 14 30.69 20.01 32.01
CA ASN A 14 30.30 20.05 30.59
C ASN A 14 31.13 19.09 29.71
N SER A 15 32.40 18.84 30.04
CA SER A 15 33.26 17.88 29.33
C SER A 15 32.89 16.41 29.59
N ILE A 16 32.34 16.10 30.77
CA ILE A 16 31.92 14.74 31.14
C ILE A 16 30.56 14.39 30.50
N ASN A 17 29.66 15.37 30.39
CA ASN A 17 28.35 15.15 29.77
C ASN A 17 28.43 14.99 28.24
N SER A 18 29.32 15.72 27.55
CA SER A 18 29.49 15.55 26.10
C SER A 18 30.06 14.16 25.73
N LYS A 19 30.97 13.62 26.55
CA LYS A 19 31.53 12.27 26.34
C LYS A 19 30.53 11.14 26.62
N LYS A 20 29.54 11.36 27.50
CA LYS A 20 28.48 10.37 27.76
C LYS A 20 27.45 10.30 26.63
N GLU A 21 27.11 11.44 26.01
CA GLU A 21 26.16 11.47 24.88
C GLU A 21 26.77 10.87 23.60
N ASP A 22 28.06 11.10 23.33
CA ASP A 22 28.72 10.50 22.16
C ASP A 22 28.85 8.97 22.29
N ASN A 23 29.19 8.45 23.48
CA ASN A 23 29.24 7.00 23.70
C ASN A 23 27.86 6.33 23.60
N SER A 24 26.79 7.00 24.03
CA SER A 24 25.42 6.50 23.94
C SER A 24 24.93 6.37 22.50
N LYS A 25 25.31 7.29 21.61
CA LYS A 25 24.95 7.23 20.19
C LYS A 25 25.72 6.14 19.47
N GLU A 26 27.01 6.01 19.77
CA GLU A 26 27.86 4.99 19.18
C GLU A 26 27.44 3.57 19.61
N GLU A 27 26.98 3.37 20.86
CA GLU A 27 26.41 2.10 21.31
C GLU A 27 25.06 1.77 20.65
N HIS A 28 24.17 2.75 20.47
CA HIS A 28 22.89 2.55 19.77
C HIS A 28 23.06 2.23 18.29
N GLU A 29 24.02 2.87 17.62
CA GLU A 29 24.33 2.63 16.21
C GLU A 29 24.97 1.24 16.03
N LYS A 30 25.89 0.86 16.93
CA LYS A 30 26.48 -0.50 16.95
C LYS A 30 25.46 -1.59 17.22
N GLU A 31 24.52 -1.38 18.14
CA GLU A 31 23.47 -2.35 18.43
C GLU A 31 22.47 -2.47 17.27
N SER A 32 22.11 -1.37 16.61
CA SER A 32 21.24 -1.39 15.43
C SER A 32 21.88 -2.13 14.24
N VAL A 33 23.19 -1.92 14.01
CA VAL A 33 23.95 -2.66 13.00
C VAL A 33 24.05 -4.15 13.35
N ARG A 34 24.31 -4.48 14.63
CA ARG A 34 24.41 -5.87 15.09
C ARG A 34 23.08 -6.62 14.97
N ILE A 35 21.97 -5.95 15.27
CA ILE A 35 20.62 -6.50 15.10
C ILE A 35 20.37 -6.76 13.60
N ALA A 36 20.68 -5.80 12.72
CA ALA A 36 20.53 -5.95 11.27
C ALA A 36 21.38 -7.10 10.70
N ASP A 37 22.62 -7.25 11.15
CA ASP A 37 23.53 -8.32 10.70
C ASP A 37 23.07 -9.71 11.17
N ASN A 38 22.57 -9.82 12.41
CA ASN A 38 22.02 -11.08 12.91
C ASN A 38 20.75 -11.50 12.13
N TYR A 39 19.86 -10.56 11.80
CA TYR A 39 18.70 -10.84 10.97
C TYR A 39 19.08 -11.23 9.54
N LYS A 40 20.12 -10.61 8.97
CA LYS A 40 20.62 -10.93 7.63
C LYS A 40 21.21 -12.34 7.56
N LEU A 41 21.94 -12.78 8.60
CA LEU A 41 22.50 -14.13 8.67
C LEU A 41 21.42 -15.20 8.84
N ASP A 42 20.40 -14.95 9.69
CA ASP A 42 19.25 -15.84 9.83
C ASP A 42 18.41 -15.92 8.55
N LEU A 43 18.29 -14.80 7.82
CA LEU A 43 17.58 -14.75 6.55
C LEU A 43 18.35 -15.50 5.44
N ILE A 44 19.66 -15.28 5.31
CA ILE A 44 20.50 -16.01 4.33
C ILE A 44 20.50 -17.51 4.63
N SER A 45 20.63 -17.92 5.91
CA SER A 45 20.56 -19.34 6.28
C SER A 45 19.18 -19.94 5.96
N SER A 46 18.11 -19.17 6.16
CA SER A 46 16.74 -19.61 5.86
C SER A 46 16.43 -19.73 4.36
N VAL A 47 16.98 -18.83 3.53
CA VAL A 47 16.85 -18.91 2.08
C VAL A 47 17.66 -20.10 1.53
N VAL A 48 18.82 -20.39 2.10
CA VAL A 48 19.65 -21.52 1.64
C VAL A 48 19.05 -22.89 2.03
N GLU A 49 18.40 -23.01 3.19
CA GLU A 49 17.72 -24.24 3.60
C GLU A 49 16.50 -24.56 2.71
N ASP A 50 15.71 -23.56 2.32
CA ASP A 50 14.56 -23.75 1.40
C ASP A 50 14.98 -23.99 -0.06
N PHE A 51 16.22 -23.64 -0.45
CA PHE A 51 16.73 -23.82 -1.82
C PHE A 51 17.39 -25.20 -2.07
N ASN A 52 17.79 -25.93 -1.03
CA ASN A 52 18.55 -27.18 -1.18
C ASN A 52 17.71 -28.42 -1.55
N GLU A 53 16.42 -28.29 -1.85
CA GLU A 53 15.54 -29.39 -2.29
C GLU A 53 15.13 -29.34 -3.78
N VAL A 54 15.78 -28.54 -4.62
CA VAL A 54 15.37 -28.43 -6.04
C VAL A 54 16.50 -28.80 -6.99
N GLU A 55 16.46 -30.03 -7.53
CA GLU A 55 17.19 -30.37 -8.74
C GLU A 55 16.71 -29.49 -9.91
N GLU A 56 17.66 -28.77 -10.49
CA GLU A 56 17.44 -27.75 -11.52
C GLU A 56 17.15 -28.40 -12.89
N ILE A 57 15.89 -28.71 -13.19
CA ILE A 57 15.48 -29.06 -14.57
C ILE A 57 15.25 -27.76 -15.34
N LYS A 58 16.25 -27.34 -16.12
CA LYS A 58 16.10 -26.28 -17.13
C LYS A 58 15.13 -26.74 -18.21
N LYS A 59 13.87 -26.29 -18.14
CA LYS A 59 12.89 -26.50 -19.23
C LYS A 59 13.11 -25.48 -20.35
N PRO A 60 13.25 -25.92 -21.61
CA PRO A 60 13.37 -25.00 -22.74
C PRO A 60 12.04 -24.30 -23.02
N GLU A 61 12.13 -23.07 -23.52
CA GLU A 61 10.98 -22.26 -23.96
C GLU A 61 10.12 -23.02 -25.00
N PRO A 62 8.78 -22.98 -24.91
CA PRO A 62 7.88 -23.82 -25.69
C PRO A 62 8.07 -23.70 -27.22
N LYS A 63 8.50 -22.54 -27.72
CA LYS A 63 8.78 -22.34 -29.15
C LYS A 63 10.03 -23.08 -29.61
N LYS A 64 11.13 -22.99 -28.85
CA LYS A 64 12.38 -23.70 -29.19
C LYS A 64 12.20 -25.21 -29.13
N SER A 65 11.37 -25.71 -28.21
CA SER A 65 11.06 -27.13 -28.07
C SER A 65 10.31 -27.70 -29.29
N ILE A 66 9.40 -26.92 -29.88
CA ILE A 66 8.62 -27.34 -31.06
C ILE A 66 9.48 -27.32 -32.32
N ASP A 67 10.31 -26.28 -32.52
CA ASP A 67 11.21 -26.21 -33.67
C ASP A 67 12.28 -27.33 -33.63
N LEU A 68 12.79 -27.67 -32.42
CA LEU A 68 13.68 -28.81 -32.21
C LEU A 68 13.00 -30.17 -32.45
N LEU A 69 11.72 -30.31 -32.09
CA LEU A 69 10.94 -31.52 -32.35
C LEU A 69 10.62 -31.71 -33.85
N ILE A 70 10.39 -30.62 -34.59
CA ILE A 70 10.16 -30.65 -36.03
C ILE A 70 11.47 -30.93 -36.80
N GLN A 71 12.62 -30.45 -36.30
CA GLN A 71 13.93 -30.71 -36.92
C GLN A 71 14.43 -32.16 -36.79
N HIS A 72 14.00 -32.89 -35.76
CA HIS A 72 14.48 -34.26 -35.49
C HIS A 72 13.58 -35.39 -35.98
N ASP A 73 12.33 -35.11 -36.38
CA ASP A 73 11.45 -36.07 -37.03
C ASP A 73 10.37 -35.34 -37.86
N PRO A 74 10.60 -35.09 -39.17
CA PRO A 74 9.69 -34.31 -40.03
C PRO A 74 8.41 -35.07 -40.42
N GLY A 75 8.07 -36.16 -39.71
CA GLY A 75 6.87 -36.93 -39.96
C GLY A 75 5.59 -36.13 -39.74
N GLU A 76 4.65 -36.25 -40.68
CA GLU A 76 3.29 -35.65 -40.71
C GLU A 76 2.51 -35.79 -39.37
N LYS A 77 2.89 -36.74 -38.51
CA LYS A 77 2.33 -36.95 -37.16
C LYS A 77 2.72 -35.87 -36.15
N ILE A 78 3.91 -35.28 -36.22
CA ILE A 78 4.34 -34.25 -35.25
C ILE A 78 3.71 -32.91 -35.59
N GLU A 79 3.63 -32.56 -36.88
CA GLU A 79 2.95 -31.36 -37.35
C GLU A 79 1.45 -31.39 -36.99
N LYS A 80 0.77 -32.53 -37.19
CA LYS A 80 -0.61 -32.73 -36.70
C LYS A 80 -0.73 -32.62 -35.18
N LYS A 81 0.21 -33.15 -34.40
CA LYS A 81 0.18 -33.03 -32.93
C LYS A 81 0.44 -31.60 -32.46
N ALA A 82 1.33 -30.86 -33.13
CA ALA A 82 1.60 -29.45 -32.84
C ALA A 82 0.40 -28.57 -33.23
N GLN A 83 -0.23 -28.83 -34.38
CA GLN A 83 -1.49 -28.18 -34.77
C GLN A 83 -2.64 -28.54 -33.82
N GLN A 84 -2.80 -29.81 -33.43
CA GLN A 84 -3.78 -30.20 -32.43
C GLN A 84 -3.51 -29.58 -31.05
N PHE A 85 -2.25 -29.38 -30.67
CA PHE A 85 -1.88 -28.68 -29.44
C PHE A 85 -2.21 -27.18 -29.53
N LEU A 86 -1.92 -26.55 -30.67
CA LEU A 86 -2.28 -25.16 -30.96
C LEU A 86 -3.80 -24.95 -31.08
N GLU A 87 -4.54 -25.92 -31.63
CA GLU A 87 -5.99 -25.92 -31.71
C GLU A 87 -6.63 -26.14 -30.34
N LYS A 88 -6.08 -27.03 -29.51
CA LYS A 88 -6.46 -27.17 -28.10
C LYS A 88 -6.18 -25.90 -27.29
N GLN A 89 -5.17 -25.12 -27.66
CA GLN A 89 -4.95 -23.78 -27.09
C GLN A 89 -5.85 -22.69 -27.70
N LYS A 90 -6.50 -22.90 -28.85
CA LYS A 90 -7.38 -21.90 -29.46
C LYS A 90 -8.80 -21.94 -28.90
N ASP A 91 -9.23 -23.05 -28.33
CA ASP A 91 -10.60 -23.22 -27.85
C ASP A 91 -10.77 -22.87 -26.36
N TYR A 92 -10.33 -21.66 -25.97
CA TYR A 92 -10.61 -21.14 -24.63
C TYR A 92 -12.11 -20.87 -24.39
N SER A 93 -12.96 -21.06 -25.40
CA SER A 93 -14.41 -20.92 -25.29
C SER A 93 -15.07 -22.05 -24.48
N LYS A 94 -14.35 -23.16 -24.25
CA LYS A 94 -14.81 -24.33 -23.49
C LYS A 94 -14.37 -24.38 -22.03
N TYR A 95 -13.55 -23.44 -21.56
CA TYR A 95 -13.32 -23.36 -20.12
C TYR A 95 -14.62 -22.87 -19.52
N GLU A 96 -15.28 -23.74 -18.73
CA GLU A 96 -16.40 -23.35 -17.87
C GLU A 96 -16.07 -22.03 -17.20
N LEU A 97 -17.08 -21.17 -17.02
CA LEU A 97 -16.97 -19.88 -16.34
C LEU A 97 -16.29 -20.07 -14.98
N VAL A 98 -14.96 -19.93 -14.96
CA VAL A 98 -14.20 -19.90 -13.72
C VAL A 98 -14.59 -18.58 -13.09
N ARG A 99 -15.46 -18.62 -12.10
CA ARG A 99 -15.87 -17.48 -11.30
C ARG A 99 -15.19 -17.59 -9.96
N ASN A 100 -14.47 -16.54 -9.58
CA ASN A 100 -13.96 -16.42 -8.23
C ASN A 100 -15.03 -15.70 -7.40
N ASP A 101 -15.74 -16.44 -6.57
CA ASP A 101 -16.76 -15.90 -5.67
C ASP A 101 -16.14 -15.26 -4.43
N TYR A 102 -15.37 -14.19 -4.65
CA TYR A 102 -14.82 -13.40 -3.54
C TYR A 102 -15.96 -12.79 -2.71
N PRO A 103 -15.80 -12.71 -1.37
CA PRO A 103 -16.70 -11.94 -0.54
C PRO A 103 -16.70 -10.47 -0.96
N LEU A 104 -17.82 -9.79 -0.73
CA LEU A 104 -17.92 -8.36 -0.90
C LEU A 104 -17.69 -7.70 0.46
N PHE A 105 -16.65 -6.87 0.54
CA PHE A 105 -16.32 -6.08 1.72
C PHE A 105 -16.51 -4.59 1.44
N LEU A 106 -17.18 -3.89 2.34
CA LEU A 106 -17.31 -2.44 2.22
C LEU A 106 -15.99 -1.75 2.60
N GLN A 107 -15.85 -0.50 2.16
CA GLN A 107 -14.71 0.34 2.51
C GLN A 107 -15.00 1.38 3.59
N LEU A 108 -13.93 1.73 4.31
CA LEU A 108 -13.79 3.03 4.97
C LEU A 108 -13.45 4.10 3.90
N PRO A 109 -13.58 5.41 4.21
CA PRO A 109 -13.15 6.48 3.32
C PRO A 109 -11.72 6.25 2.79
N ASN A 110 -11.52 6.40 1.48
CA ASN A 110 -10.23 6.20 0.79
C ASN A 110 -9.58 4.81 0.98
N ALA A 111 -10.30 3.83 1.53
CA ALA A 111 -9.79 2.49 1.84
C ALA A 111 -10.24 1.40 0.84
N CYS A 112 -10.62 1.77 -0.38
CA CYS A 112 -11.00 0.80 -1.44
C CYS A 112 -9.87 -0.19 -1.73
N GLY A 113 -8.60 0.24 -1.66
CA GLY A 113 -7.44 -0.62 -1.85
C GLY A 113 -7.31 -1.71 -0.77
N LEU A 114 -7.53 -1.34 0.49
CA LEU A 114 -7.52 -2.29 1.62
C LEU A 114 -8.68 -3.28 1.49
N SER A 115 -9.87 -2.79 1.18
CA SER A 115 -11.08 -3.60 1.05
C SER A 115 -10.99 -4.57 -0.12
N SER A 116 -10.52 -4.11 -1.29
CA SER A 116 -10.27 -4.98 -2.45
C SER A 116 -9.19 -6.02 -2.16
N THR A 117 -8.16 -5.67 -1.39
CA THR A 117 -7.16 -6.64 -0.93
C THR A 117 -7.81 -7.73 -0.08
N LEU A 118 -8.67 -7.36 0.88
CA LEU A 118 -9.41 -8.32 1.70
C LEU A 118 -10.25 -9.28 0.84
N MET A 119 -10.93 -8.77 -0.20
CA MET A 119 -11.72 -9.61 -1.10
C MET A 119 -10.84 -10.65 -1.80
N LEU A 120 -9.67 -10.24 -2.30
CA LEU A 120 -8.76 -11.10 -3.05
C LEU A 120 -8.03 -12.14 -2.19
N ILE A 121 -7.67 -11.79 -0.95
CA ILE A 121 -7.01 -12.74 -0.03
C ILE A 121 -8.04 -13.67 0.65
N ASP A 122 -9.30 -13.25 0.69
CA ASP A 122 -10.47 -13.98 1.21
C ASP A 122 -10.22 -14.60 2.60
N PRO A 123 -10.16 -13.78 3.66
CA PRO A 123 -9.94 -14.26 5.03
C PRO A 123 -11.11 -15.09 5.59
N ILE A 124 -12.26 -15.12 4.91
CA ILE A 124 -13.41 -15.96 5.30
C ILE A 124 -13.12 -17.42 4.90
N GLN A 125 -12.68 -17.63 3.65
CA GLN A 125 -12.34 -18.97 3.17
C GLN A 125 -10.93 -19.40 3.61
N ASN A 126 -10.04 -18.44 3.88
CA ASN A 126 -8.69 -18.71 4.39
C ASN A 126 -8.60 -18.48 5.90
N GLU A 127 -8.94 -19.51 6.68
CA GLU A 127 -8.97 -19.45 8.16
C GLU A 127 -7.64 -18.96 8.76
N GLN A 128 -6.50 -19.33 8.16
CA GLN A 128 -5.19 -18.92 8.68
C GLN A 128 -4.97 -17.42 8.50
N ILE A 129 -5.33 -16.85 7.34
CA ILE A 129 -5.29 -15.39 7.12
C ILE A 129 -6.27 -14.70 8.08
N GLY A 130 -7.49 -15.22 8.20
CA GLY A 130 -8.49 -14.67 9.12
C GLY A 130 -8.01 -14.64 10.57
N LYS A 131 -7.33 -15.70 11.05
CA LYS A 131 -6.72 -15.75 12.39
C LYS A 131 -5.65 -14.68 12.58
N ILE A 132 -4.72 -14.53 11.63
CA ILE A 132 -3.68 -13.49 11.71
C ILE A 132 -4.30 -12.10 11.75
N LEU A 133 -5.26 -11.80 10.86
CA LEU A 133 -5.92 -10.49 10.85
C LEU A 133 -6.68 -10.21 12.16
N ASN A 134 -7.32 -11.21 12.76
CA ASN A 134 -7.98 -11.05 14.05
C ASN A 134 -6.97 -10.78 15.17
N GLN A 135 -5.83 -11.48 15.20
CA GLN A 135 -4.78 -11.24 16.20
C GLN A 135 -4.16 -9.85 16.07
N VAL A 136 -3.91 -9.40 14.84
CA VAL A 136 -3.43 -8.03 14.58
C VAL A 136 -4.50 -7.02 15.00
N TRP A 137 -5.78 -7.26 14.71
CA TRP A 137 -6.87 -6.40 15.14
C TRP A 137 -6.99 -6.34 16.67
N ASP A 138 -6.89 -7.48 17.36
CA ASP A 138 -6.94 -7.54 18.83
C ASP A 138 -5.83 -6.70 19.46
N HIS A 139 -4.67 -6.63 18.80
CA HIS A 139 -3.59 -5.70 19.16
C HIS A 139 -3.97 -4.25 18.89
N VAL A 140 -4.34 -3.93 17.64
CA VAL A 140 -4.73 -2.57 17.21
C VAL A 140 -5.82 -1.98 18.10
N LYS A 141 -6.82 -2.78 18.49
CA LYS A 141 -7.92 -2.36 19.36
C LYS A 141 -7.44 -2.01 20.78
N LYS A 142 -6.39 -2.66 21.29
CA LYS A 142 -5.83 -2.37 22.62
C LYS A 142 -4.96 -1.12 22.62
N THR A 143 -4.26 -0.86 21.52
CA THR A 143 -3.34 0.28 21.40
C THR A 143 -4.01 1.56 20.93
N ASN A 144 -5.23 1.48 20.39
CA ASN A 144 -5.90 2.61 19.77
C ASN A 144 -7.35 2.70 20.26
N VAL A 145 -7.85 3.92 20.49
CA VAL A 145 -9.24 4.17 20.86
C VAL A 145 -10.12 4.10 19.59
N ILE A 146 -10.17 2.93 18.96
CA ILE A 146 -10.89 2.68 17.72
C ILE A 146 -11.91 1.56 17.96
N GLU A 147 -13.18 1.88 17.85
CA GLU A 147 -14.26 0.90 17.88
C GLU A 147 -14.78 0.67 16.47
N GLN A 148 -14.77 -0.60 16.04
CA GLN A 148 -15.34 -1.02 14.76
C GLN A 148 -16.20 -2.24 14.99
N SER A 149 -17.48 -2.17 14.63
CA SER A 149 -18.44 -3.26 14.81
C SER A 149 -18.35 -4.29 13.67
N ARG A 150 -17.96 -3.84 12.47
CA ARG A 150 -17.91 -4.67 11.26
C ARG A 150 -16.54 -5.28 11.08
N ARG A 151 -16.50 -6.60 10.85
CA ARG A 151 -15.26 -7.38 10.79
C ARG A 151 -14.35 -6.95 9.63
N GLU A 152 -14.93 -6.60 8.49
CA GLU A 152 -14.20 -6.10 7.34
C GLU A 152 -13.47 -4.77 7.64
N PHE A 153 -14.03 -3.91 8.48
CA PHE A 153 -13.37 -2.66 8.89
C PHE A 153 -12.27 -2.94 9.91
N GLN A 154 -12.50 -3.85 10.85
CA GLN A 154 -11.46 -4.34 11.77
C GLN A 154 -10.25 -4.89 10.98
N TRP A 155 -10.51 -5.70 9.96
CA TRP A 155 -9.47 -6.22 9.08
C TRP A 155 -8.81 -5.14 8.22
N ALA A 156 -9.54 -4.11 7.78
CA ALA A 156 -8.93 -2.98 7.08
C ALA A 156 -7.92 -2.23 7.96
N PHE A 157 -8.25 -2.01 9.25
CA PHE A 157 -7.29 -1.47 10.22
C PHE A 157 -6.10 -2.39 10.44
N ALA A 158 -6.32 -3.71 10.53
CA ALA A 158 -5.24 -4.68 10.65
C ALA A 158 -4.30 -4.64 9.43
N LEU A 159 -4.83 -4.59 8.20
CA LEU A 159 -4.02 -4.41 6.99
C LEU A 159 -3.24 -3.11 7.03
N ASN A 160 -3.86 -2.00 7.42
CA ASN A 160 -3.22 -0.70 7.49
C ASN A 160 -2.07 -0.67 8.51
N TYR A 161 -2.25 -1.33 9.66
CA TYR A 161 -1.21 -1.50 10.67
C TYR A 161 -0.02 -2.32 10.13
N LEU A 162 -0.28 -3.45 9.47
CA LEU A 162 0.77 -4.27 8.87
C LEU A 162 1.56 -3.52 7.80
N LEU A 163 0.88 -2.67 7.02
CA LEU A 163 1.50 -1.83 6.02
C LEU A 163 2.44 -0.80 6.68
N LEU A 164 2.01 -0.11 7.73
CA LEU A 164 2.88 0.78 8.51
C LEU A 164 4.08 0.03 9.12
N LYS A 165 3.87 -1.16 9.70
CA LYS A 165 4.97 -1.98 10.24
C LYS A 165 5.96 -2.44 9.18
N SER A 166 5.53 -2.60 7.93
CA SER A 166 6.42 -2.99 6.84
C SER A 166 7.43 -1.91 6.48
N ALA A 167 7.20 -0.65 6.85
CA ALA A 167 8.11 0.48 6.63
C ALA A 167 9.18 0.63 7.72
N ILE A 168 9.11 -0.15 8.79
CA ILE A 168 10.02 -0.05 9.95
C ILE A 168 11.08 -1.15 9.87
N PRO A 169 12.38 -0.86 10.07
CA PRO A 169 13.44 -1.88 10.06
C PRO A 169 13.19 -3.02 11.08
N ASN A 170 12.64 -4.13 10.60
CA ASN A 170 12.28 -5.33 11.36
C ASN A 170 12.22 -6.54 10.40
N ALA A 171 11.86 -7.72 10.91
CA ALA A 171 11.80 -8.93 10.09
C ALA A 171 10.77 -8.85 8.94
N LEU A 172 9.66 -8.11 9.12
CA LEU A 172 8.69 -7.88 8.06
C LEU A 172 9.27 -6.98 6.97
N PHE A 173 9.92 -5.87 7.33
CA PHE A 173 10.62 -5.00 6.38
C PHE A 173 11.67 -5.78 5.58
N GLU A 174 12.54 -6.56 6.24
CA GLU A 174 13.57 -7.35 5.55
C GLU A 174 12.96 -8.41 4.62
N TYR A 175 11.87 -9.05 5.03
CA TYR A 175 11.14 -9.97 4.16
C TYR A 175 10.61 -9.25 2.91
N ILE A 176 9.90 -8.13 3.06
CA ILE A 176 9.35 -7.39 1.92
C ILE A 176 10.46 -6.86 1.03
N LYS A 177 11.55 -6.36 1.61
CA LYS A 177 12.74 -5.90 0.89
C LYS A 177 13.37 -7.01 0.06
N SER A 178 13.45 -8.23 0.60
CA SER A 178 13.99 -9.39 -0.12
C SER A 178 13.16 -9.78 -1.35
N LEU A 179 11.85 -9.51 -1.32
CA LEU A 179 10.95 -9.78 -2.44
C LEU A 179 10.93 -8.64 -3.46
N ASN A 180 10.90 -7.40 -2.99
CA ASN A 180 10.74 -6.23 -3.84
C ASN A 180 11.20 -4.93 -3.18
N ALA A 181 12.52 -4.78 -3.03
CA ALA A 181 13.15 -3.59 -2.43
C ALA A 181 12.68 -2.27 -3.06
N GLU A 182 12.54 -2.22 -4.38
CA GLU A 182 12.13 -1.00 -5.10
C GLU A 182 10.73 -0.52 -4.68
N GLU A 183 9.75 -1.42 -4.56
CA GLU A 183 8.40 -1.04 -4.11
C GLU A 183 8.40 -0.61 -2.65
N LEU A 184 9.22 -1.25 -1.82
CA LEU A 184 9.33 -0.88 -0.41
C LEU A 184 9.93 0.51 -0.25
N ASP A 185 10.98 0.83 -1.02
CA ASP A 185 11.61 2.17 -1.00
C ASP A 185 10.62 3.23 -1.48
N HIS A 186 9.87 2.97 -2.57
CA HIS A 186 8.82 3.88 -3.05
C HIS A 186 7.72 4.09 -2.00
N TYR A 187 7.26 3.02 -1.35
CA TYR A 187 6.29 3.13 -0.27
C TYR A 187 6.83 3.96 0.90
N TYR A 188 8.05 3.67 1.36
CA TYR A 188 8.67 4.35 2.49
C TYR A 188 8.83 5.85 2.22
N ILE A 189 9.33 6.24 1.04
CA ILE A 189 9.49 7.66 0.67
C ILE A 189 8.14 8.39 0.66
N GLY A 190 7.11 7.77 0.07
CA GLY A 190 5.76 8.34 0.01
C GLY A 190 5.12 8.48 1.39
N LEU A 191 5.27 7.44 2.22
CA LEU A 191 4.82 7.41 3.60
C LEU A 191 5.48 8.50 4.43
N GLU A 192 6.82 8.55 4.42
CA GLU A 192 7.60 9.51 5.20
C GLU A 192 7.23 10.95 4.81
N SER A 193 7.19 11.25 3.51
CA SER A 193 6.80 12.58 3.03
C SER A 193 5.41 12.98 3.52
N THR A 194 4.45 12.06 3.45
CA THR A 194 3.06 12.33 3.84
C THR A 194 2.93 12.52 5.35
N LEU A 195 3.48 11.61 6.15
CA LEU A 195 3.37 11.70 7.62
C LEU A 195 4.17 12.89 8.17
N ARG A 196 5.32 13.26 7.58
CA ARG A 196 6.04 14.49 7.95
C ARG A 196 5.25 15.75 7.62
N PHE A 197 4.50 15.77 6.52
CA PHE A 197 3.61 16.89 6.22
C PHE A 197 2.57 17.08 7.34
N TYR A 198 1.88 16.01 7.76
CA TYR A 198 0.93 16.09 8.88
C TYR A 198 1.59 16.48 10.20
N GLN A 199 2.75 15.93 10.51
CA GLN A 199 3.54 16.32 11.68
C GLN A 199 3.82 17.83 11.68
N GLN A 200 4.20 18.42 10.54
CA GLN A 200 4.46 19.86 10.43
C GLN A 200 3.20 20.71 10.60
N GLU A 201 2.06 20.28 10.10
CA GLU A 201 0.78 20.98 10.33
C GLU A 201 0.42 20.98 11.81
N HIS A 202 0.62 19.85 12.52
CA HIS A 202 0.42 19.78 13.97
C HIS A 202 1.44 20.58 14.78
N LEU A 203 2.69 20.68 14.32
CA LEU A 203 3.71 21.52 14.93
C LEU A 203 3.33 23.01 14.84
N LYS A 204 2.84 23.47 13.67
CA LYS A 204 2.33 24.84 13.52
C LYS A 204 1.13 25.12 14.42
N ALA A 205 0.27 24.12 14.60
CA ALA A 205 -0.87 24.17 15.51
C ALA A 205 -0.50 24.04 17.00
N LYS A 206 0.81 23.88 17.32
CA LYS A 206 1.32 23.65 18.68
C LYS A 206 0.67 22.46 19.37
N ASN A 207 0.40 21.41 18.61
CA ASN A 207 -0.09 20.14 19.14
C ASN A 207 1.09 19.19 19.36
N ASP A 208 1.96 19.56 20.31
CA ASP A 208 3.19 18.83 20.64
C ASP A 208 2.93 17.35 20.90
N PHE A 209 1.74 17.04 21.41
CA PHE A 209 1.32 15.68 21.69
C PHE A 209 1.18 14.82 20.43
N ILE A 210 0.52 15.33 19.40
CA ILE A 210 0.44 14.62 18.11
C ILE A 210 1.81 14.61 17.42
N VAL A 211 2.58 15.69 17.52
CA VAL A 211 3.94 15.76 16.97
C VAL A 211 4.81 14.63 17.54
N ASN A 212 4.80 14.45 18.87
CA ASN A 212 5.55 13.37 19.53
C ASN A 212 5.09 11.98 19.08
N ALA A 213 3.80 11.80 18.79
CA ALA A 213 3.28 10.54 18.26
C ALA A 213 3.87 10.18 16.88
N PHE A 214 4.09 11.18 16.02
CA PHE A 214 4.79 11.00 14.74
C PHE A 214 6.30 10.79 14.96
N GLU A 215 6.93 11.50 15.90
CA GLU A 215 8.34 11.30 16.24
C GLU A 215 8.60 9.87 16.74
N ASP A 216 7.73 9.34 17.59
CA ASP A 216 7.81 7.97 18.08
C ASP A 216 7.69 6.93 16.96
N PHE A 217 6.84 7.18 15.97
CA PHE A 217 6.76 6.34 14.78
C PHE A 217 8.08 6.37 13.99
N PHE A 218 8.63 7.54 13.68
CA PHE A 218 9.86 7.64 12.89
C PHE A 218 11.10 7.13 13.63
N ALA A 219 11.19 7.38 14.94
CA ALA A 219 12.36 7.01 15.73
C ALA A 219 12.34 5.55 16.18
N ARG A 220 11.15 5.00 16.45
CA ARG A 220 10.99 3.71 17.14
C ARG A 220 10.04 2.74 16.45
N GLY A 221 9.36 3.16 15.38
CA GLY A 221 8.37 2.34 14.69
C GLY A 221 7.10 2.07 15.50
N LEU A 222 6.81 2.88 16.52
CA LEU A 222 5.63 2.72 17.36
C LEU A 222 4.41 3.31 16.64
N ILE A 223 3.40 2.48 16.43
CA ILE A 223 2.18 2.89 15.74
C ILE A 223 1.15 3.33 16.77
N THR A 224 0.90 4.64 16.81
CA THR A 224 -0.12 5.27 17.65
C THR A 224 -1.42 5.46 16.88
N GLN A 225 -2.50 5.79 17.59
CA GLN A 225 -3.82 6.01 16.96
C GLN A 225 -3.81 7.15 15.95
N PHE A 226 -2.98 8.18 16.15
CA PHE A 226 -2.90 9.31 15.22
C PHE A 226 -2.21 8.91 13.92
N VAL A 227 -1.11 8.16 14.01
CA VAL A 227 -0.42 7.65 12.82
C VAL A 227 -1.32 6.67 12.06
N LEU A 228 -1.98 5.77 12.78
CA LEU A 228 -2.87 4.78 12.18
C LEU A 228 -4.09 5.43 11.50
N ALA A 229 -4.77 6.37 12.20
CA ALA A 229 -5.91 7.09 11.66
C ALA A 229 -5.50 7.97 10.47
N GLN A 230 -4.39 8.70 10.58
CA GLN A 230 -3.93 9.53 9.47
C GLN A 230 -3.59 8.69 8.24
N HIS A 231 -2.97 7.53 8.43
CA HIS A 231 -2.58 6.67 7.33
C HIS A 231 -3.76 5.91 6.72
N ILE A 232 -4.78 5.50 7.51
CA ILE A 232 -5.90 4.72 6.97
C ILE A 232 -6.69 5.54 5.95
N ASP A 233 -6.86 6.83 6.18
CA ASP A 233 -7.59 7.78 5.32
C ASP A 233 -6.83 8.17 4.04
N LEU A 234 -5.57 7.72 3.89
CA LEU A 234 -4.82 7.92 2.66
C LEU A 234 -5.25 6.91 1.59
N PHE A 235 -5.36 7.38 0.35
CA PHE A 235 -5.53 6.46 -0.77
C PHE A 235 -4.30 5.55 -0.89
N LYS A 236 -4.52 4.24 -0.93
CA LYS A 236 -3.43 3.27 -1.08
C LYS A 236 -3.05 3.16 -2.55
N HIS A 237 -1.78 3.37 -2.87
CA HIS A 237 -1.27 3.25 -4.24
C HIS A 237 -0.73 1.85 -4.53
N ASN A 238 -0.15 1.68 -5.73
CA ASN A 238 0.34 0.39 -6.21
C ASN A 238 1.37 -0.28 -5.27
N PRO A 239 2.38 0.44 -4.73
CA PRO A 239 3.35 -0.17 -3.82
C PRO A 239 2.69 -0.79 -2.59
N GLU A 240 1.75 -0.08 -1.98
CA GLU A 240 1.02 -0.51 -0.79
C GLU A 240 0.24 -1.81 -1.03
N ILE A 241 -0.48 -1.89 -2.15
CA ILE A 241 -1.21 -3.10 -2.52
C ILE A 241 -0.25 -4.27 -2.76
N ARG A 242 0.90 -4.03 -3.42
CA ARG A 242 1.90 -5.09 -3.66
C ARG A 242 2.49 -5.62 -2.36
N ILE A 243 2.82 -4.73 -1.43
CA ILE A 243 3.32 -5.08 -0.10
C ILE A 243 2.28 -5.93 0.63
N LEU A 244 1.02 -5.49 0.68
CA LEU A 244 -0.04 -6.24 1.33
C LEU A 244 -0.22 -7.64 0.71
N MET A 245 -0.25 -7.74 -0.61
CA MET A 245 -0.36 -9.03 -1.30
C MET A 245 0.85 -9.94 -0.98
N ALA A 246 2.06 -9.39 -0.89
CA ALA A 246 3.27 -10.13 -0.51
C ALA A 246 3.23 -10.66 0.92
N ILE A 247 2.70 -9.89 1.88
CA ILE A 247 2.48 -10.33 3.28
C ILE A 247 1.63 -11.60 3.33
N PHE A 248 0.64 -11.72 2.44
CA PHE A 248 -0.24 -12.89 2.36
C PHE A 248 0.24 -13.97 1.37
N GLY A 249 1.52 -13.92 0.98
CA GLY A 249 2.16 -14.93 0.14
C GLY A 249 1.70 -14.90 -1.30
N TYR A 250 1.45 -13.71 -1.85
CA TYR A 250 1.19 -13.51 -3.26
C TYR A 250 2.29 -12.66 -3.90
N GLU A 251 2.75 -13.07 -5.07
CA GLU A 251 3.73 -12.34 -5.88
C GLU A 251 3.03 -11.55 -6.99
N PHE A 252 3.54 -10.35 -7.28
CA PHE A 252 3.07 -9.54 -8.40
C PHE A 252 3.63 -10.07 -9.72
N VAL A 253 2.74 -10.39 -10.67
CA VAL A 253 3.12 -10.88 -12.00
C VAL A 253 3.20 -9.71 -12.98
N ARG A 254 4.42 -9.21 -13.17
CA ARG A 254 4.71 -8.11 -14.10
C ARG A 254 4.33 -8.49 -15.53
N GLN A 255 3.47 -7.68 -16.13
CA GLN A 255 3.13 -7.73 -17.55
C GLN A 255 4.02 -6.76 -18.34
N PRO A 256 4.28 -7.03 -19.63
CA PRO A 256 4.95 -6.05 -20.49
C PRO A 256 4.09 -4.80 -20.61
N SER A 257 4.46 -3.73 -19.90
CA SER A 257 3.76 -2.45 -19.89
C SER A 257 4.71 -1.31 -20.25
N PRO A 258 4.38 -0.47 -21.25
CA PRO A 258 5.21 0.68 -21.62
C PRO A 258 5.26 1.78 -20.54
N ASP A 259 4.31 1.81 -19.60
CA ASP A 259 4.28 2.82 -18.52
C ASP A 259 5.12 2.44 -17.29
N GLY A 260 5.84 1.32 -17.34
CA GLY A 260 6.69 0.85 -16.24
C GLY A 260 5.94 0.26 -15.04
N THR A 261 4.61 0.37 -14.98
CA THR A 261 3.83 -0.16 -13.85
C THR A 261 3.86 -1.68 -13.79
N GLY A 262 4.07 -2.35 -14.93
CA GLY A 262 3.95 -3.80 -15.05
C GLY A 262 2.50 -4.31 -14.97
N ALA A 263 1.50 -3.43 -14.98
CA ALA A 263 0.09 -3.81 -15.07
C ALA A 263 -0.32 -4.04 -16.53
N LEU A 264 -1.33 -4.88 -16.76
CA LEU A 264 -1.97 -4.95 -18.08
C LEU A 264 -2.93 -3.77 -18.23
N PHE A 265 -2.92 -3.13 -19.38
CA PHE A 265 -3.89 -2.10 -19.74
C PHE A 265 -4.23 -2.14 -21.21
N PHE A 266 -5.36 -1.55 -21.58
CA PHE A 266 -5.80 -1.44 -22.97
C PHE A 266 -5.63 -0.01 -23.46
N THR A 267 -5.23 0.19 -24.71
CA THR A 267 -5.23 1.52 -25.31
C THR A 267 -6.66 1.96 -25.66
N ALA A 268 -6.88 3.26 -25.84
CA ALA A 268 -8.19 3.76 -26.25
C ALA A 268 -8.65 3.18 -27.60
N GLU A 269 -7.72 2.80 -28.49
CA GLU A 269 -8.03 2.15 -29.76
C GLU A 269 -8.46 0.69 -29.56
N GLU A 270 -7.73 -0.06 -28.73
CA GLU A 270 -8.08 -1.43 -28.36
C GLU A 270 -9.46 -1.52 -27.70
N LEU A 271 -9.79 -0.56 -26.84
CA LEU A 271 -11.08 -0.49 -26.15
C LEU A 271 -12.25 -0.15 -27.11
N LYS A 272 -11.99 0.59 -28.19
CA LYS A 272 -12.98 0.85 -29.25
C LYS A 272 -13.15 -0.33 -30.20
N ASN A 273 -12.11 -1.13 -30.38
CA ASN A 273 -12.08 -2.25 -31.30
C ASN A 273 -11.38 -3.46 -30.66
N LEU A 274 -12.15 -4.26 -29.93
CA LEU A 274 -11.66 -5.47 -29.27
C LEU A 274 -11.23 -6.57 -30.26
N ASP A 275 -11.53 -6.42 -31.56
CA ASP A 275 -11.11 -7.35 -32.59
C ASP A 275 -9.65 -7.19 -33.03
N LEU A 276 -9.01 -6.09 -32.64
CA LEU A 276 -7.59 -5.85 -32.89
C LEU A 276 -6.74 -6.99 -32.31
N SER A 277 -5.72 -7.40 -33.06
CA SER A 277 -4.81 -8.49 -32.66
C SER A 277 -4.17 -8.23 -31.28
N SER A 278 -3.81 -6.98 -31.00
CA SER A 278 -3.25 -6.59 -29.70
C SER A 278 -4.28 -6.67 -28.56
N ALA A 279 -5.51 -6.20 -28.78
CA ALA A 279 -6.62 -6.33 -27.82
C ALA A 279 -6.91 -7.80 -27.50
N LYS A 280 -7.06 -8.65 -28.53
CA LYS A 280 -7.26 -10.09 -28.39
C LYS A 280 -6.15 -10.77 -27.60
N LYS A 281 -4.89 -10.39 -27.86
CA LYS A 281 -3.74 -10.90 -27.09
C LYS A 281 -3.85 -10.54 -25.60
N LYS A 282 -4.21 -9.30 -25.28
CA LYS A 282 -4.37 -8.85 -23.89
C LYS A 282 -5.56 -9.51 -23.18
N ILE A 283 -6.69 -9.70 -23.88
CA ILE A 283 -7.84 -10.45 -23.36
C ILE A 283 -7.44 -11.90 -23.05
N ASN A 284 -6.67 -12.53 -23.94
CA ASN A 284 -6.18 -13.89 -23.71
C ASN A 284 -5.22 -13.98 -22.53
N VAL A 285 -4.34 -12.99 -22.34
CA VAL A 285 -3.50 -12.90 -21.13
C VAL A 285 -4.38 -12.82 -19.89
N LEU A 286 -5.32 -11.86 -19.85
CA LEU A 286 -6.23 -11.64 -18.73
C LEU A 286 -6.98 -12.94 -18.35
N ARG A 287 -7.58 -13.62 -19.33
CA ARG A 287 -8.27 -14.90 -19.13
C ARG A 287 -7.32 -16.01 -18.66
N SER A 288 -6.16 -16.14 -19.31
CA SER A 288 -5.22 -17.20 -18.97
C SER A 288 -4.68 -17.07 -17.56
N GLU A 289 -4.43 -15.84 -17.09
CA GLU A 289 -3.98 -15.59 -15.73
C GLU A 289 -5.10 -15.85 -14.72
N PHE A 290 -6.32 -15.43 -15.03
CA PHE A 290 -7.49 -15.72 -14.21
C PHE A 290 -7.69 -17.24 -14.03
N VAL A 291 -7.64 -18.01 -15.12
CA VAL A 291 -7.76 -19.48 -15.11
C VAL A 291 -6.63 -20.16 -14.33
N LYS A 292 -5.41 -19.58 -14.34
CA LYS A 292 -4.29 -20.06 -13.51
C LYS A 292 -4.46 -19.74 -12.02
N GLY A 293 -5.58 -19.15 -11.61
CA GLY A 293 -5.87 -18.80 -10.22
C GLY A 293 -5.21 -17.50 -9.78
N ALA A 294 -4.83 -16.60 -10.70
CA ALA A 294 -4.35 -15.28 -10.31
C ALA A 294 -5.47 -14.50 -9.61
N ARG A 295 -5.13 -13.85 -8.50
CA ARG A 295 -5.94 -12.80 -7.88
C ARG A 295 -5.71 -11.53 -8.66
N ILE A 296 -6.76 -10.90 -9.19
CA ILE A 296 -6.61 -9.75 -10.08
C ILE A 296 -7.30 -8.54 -9.46
N MET A 297 -6.52 -7.50 -9.22
CA MET A 297 -7.03 -6.21 -8.79
C MET A 297 -7.13 -5.28 -10.00
N VAL A 298 -8.20 -4.51 -10.09
CA VAL A 298 -8.37 -3.49 -11.14
C VAL A 298 -8.32 -2.11 -10.51
N GLY A 299 -7.47 -1.24 -11.05
CA GLY A 299 -7.38 0.16 -10.66
C GLY A 299 -8.11 1.04 -11.67
N PHE A 300 -9.16 1.72 -11.21
CA PHE A 300 -9.93 2.72 -11.95
C PHE A 300 -9.54 4.12 -11.47
N SER A 301 -8.46 4.68 -12.02
CA SER A 301 -7.89 5.96 -11.56
C SER A 301 -7.54 5.96 -10.07
N PHE A 302 -8.44 6.44 -9.21
CA PHE A 302 -8.30 6.51 -7.74
C PHE A 302 -9.28 5.57 -7.03
N HIS A 303 -9.60 4.43 -7.64
CA HIS A 303 -10.48 3.45 -7.06
C HIS A 303 -9.98 2.04 -7.34
N TRP A 304 -10.06 1.17 -6.34
CA TRP A 304 -9.61 -0.21 -6.42
C TRP A 304 -10.79 -1.15 -6.32
N VAL A 305 -10.83 -2.16 -7.18
CA VAL A 305 -11.86 -3.19 -7.20
C VAL A 305 -11.26 -4.58 -7.42
N ALA A 306 -11.96 -5.62 -6.98
CA ALA A 306 -11.53 -7.00 -7.16
C ALA A 306 -12.20 -7.63 -8.40
N LEU A 307 -11.41 -8.18 -9.32
CA LEU A 307 -11.92 -8.90 -10.49
C LEU A 307 -12.39 -10.30 -10.10
N THR A 308 -13.65 -10.61 -10.35
CA THR A 308 -14.28 -11.89 -9.97
C THR A 308 -14.54 -12.80 -11.16
N ASN A 309 -14.54 -12.27 -12.39
CA ASN A 309 -14.74 -13.07 -13.60
C ASN A 309 -14.32 -12.31 -14.88
N VAL A 310 -14.07 -13.06 -15.94
CA VAL A 310 -13.85 -12.54 -17.31
C VAL A 310 -14.59 -13.45 -18.29
N PHE A 311 -15.61 -12.92 -18.97
CA PHE A 311 -16.50 -13.75 -19.79
C PHE A 311 -16.86 -13.07 -21.12
N THR A 312 -17.48 -13.81 -22.03
CA THR A 312 -18.07 -13.26 -23.25
C THR A 312 -19.58 -13.39 -23.17
N SER A 313 -20.31 -12.30 -23.46
CA SER A 313 -21.76 -12.31 -23.59
C SER A 313 -22.16 -11.54 -24.84
N ASN A 314 -23.02 -12.12 -25.67
CA ASN A 314 -23.48 -11.51 -26.93
C ASN A 314 -22.33 -11.01 -27.83
N GLY A 315 -21.23 -11.77 -27.89
CA GLY A 315 -20.03 -11.41 -28.67
C GLY A 315 -19.11 -10.37 -28.01
N ASN A 316 -19.51 -9.73 -26.92
CA ASN A 316 -18.70 -8.74 -26.21
C ASN A 316 -17.97 -9.38 -25.02
N THR A 317 -16.72 -8.97 -24.78
CA THR A 317 -15.98 -9.40 -23.59
C THR A 317 -16.35 -8.51 -22.40
N HIS A 318 -16.74 -9.13 -21.30
CA HIS A 318 -17.09 -8.49 -20.04
C HIS A 318 -16.13 -8.92 -18.92
N ILE A 319 -16.05 -8.08 -17.90
CA ILE A 319 -15.45 -8.38 -16.61
C ILE A 319 -16.52 -8.27 -15.52
N SER A 320 -16.53 -9.20 -14.57
CA SER A 320 -17.30 -9.04 -13.32
C SER A 320 -16.36 -8.53 -12.24
N ILE A 321 -16.81 -7.57 -11.45
CA ILE A 321 -16.02 -7.02 -10.35
C ILE A 321 -16.85 -6.86 -9.07
N ASN A 322 -16.17 -6.98 -7.94
CA ASN A 322 -16.68 -6.56 -6.63
C ASN A 322 -16.11 -5.17 -6.32
N ASP A 323 -16.98 -4.21 -6.07
CA ASP A 323 -16.63 -2.84 -5.73
C ASP A 323 -16.78 -2.60 -4.22
N PRO A 324 -15.74 -2.08 -3.54
CA PRO A 324 -15.82 -1.74 -2.12
C PRO A 324 -16.91 -0.72 -1.74
N SER A 325 -17.57 -0.07 -2.71
CA SER A 325 -18.80 0.72 -2.49
C SER A 325 -20.02 -0.13 -2.07
N GLY A 326 -19.93 -1.46 -2.17
CA GLY A 326 -21.02 -2.38 -1.86
C GLY A 326 -21.77 -2.90 -3.08
N GLU A 327 -21.21 -2.71 -4.27
CA GLU A 327 -21.83 -3.14 -5.52
C GLU A 327 -21.06 -4.29 -6.18
N LYS A 328 -21.79 -5.11 -6.93
CA LYS A 328 -21.23 -6.09 -7.86
C LYS A 328 -21.76 -5.76 -9.24
N TYR A 329 -20.87 -5.65 -10.21
CA TYR A 329 -21.29 -5.28 -11.56
C TYR A 329 -20.44 -5.94 -12.64
N ASP A 330 -21.09 -6.14 -13.79
CA ASP A 330 -20.48 -6.64 -15.01
C ASP A 330 -20.26 -5.46 -15.96
N LEU A 331 -19.01 -5.24 -16.37
CA LEU A 331 -18.65 -4.19 -17.31
C LEU A 331 -18.19 -4.80 -18.63
N PRO A 332 -18.73 -4.37 -19.78
CA PRO A 332 -18.07 -4.65 -21.04
C PRO A 332 -16.70 -3.97 -21.05
N LEU A 333 -15.67 -4.63 -21.60
CA LEU A 333 -14.33 -4.04 -21.68
C LEU A 333 -14.33 -2.69 -22.40
N THR A 334 -15.24 -2.49 -23.37
CA THR A 334 -15.40 -1.22 -24.09
C THR A 334 -15.77 -0.02 -23.22
N ASN A 335 -16.25 -0.25 -21.98
CA ASN A 335 -16.57 0.80 -21.02
C ASN A 335 -15.38 1.22 -20.15
N LEU A 336 -14.25 0.52 -20.25
CA LEU A 336 -13.04 0.89 -19.54
C LEU A 336 -12.39 2.14 -20.15
N SER A 337 -11.56 2.80 -19.35
CA SER A 337 -10.63 3.83 -19.77
C SER A 337 -9.27 3.21 -20.11
N ASP A 338 -8.51 3.88 -20.98
CA ASP A 338 -7.10 3.57 -21.25
C ASP A 338 -6.17 3.82 -20.06
N ARG A 339 -6.70 4.40 -18.97
CA ARG A 339 -6.03 4.56 -17.68
C ARG A 339 -6.27 3.38 -16.73
N ASP A 340 -7.21 2.51 -17.04
CA ASP A 340 -7.52 1.39 -16.16
C ASP A 340 -6.41 0.34 -16.23
N ARG A 341 -6.09 -0.25 -15.08
CA ARG A 341 -4.95 -1.16 -14.90
C ARG A 341 -5.38 -2.45 -14.25
N PHE A 342 -4.92 -3.58 -14.77
CA PHE A 342 -5.10 -4.91 -14.19
C PHE A 342 -3.78 -5.39 -13.57
N TYR A 343 -3.80 -5.65 -12.27
CA TYR A 343 -2.67 -6.11 -11.48
C TYR A 343 -2.88 -7.58 -11.12
N PHE A 344 -1.94 -8.43 -11.52
CA PHE A 344 -2.03 -9.87 -11.33
C PHE A 344 -1.19 -10.30 -10.13
N TYR A 345 -1.77 -11.11 -9.27
CA TYR A 345 -1.10 -11.67 -8.11
C TYR A 345 -1.24 -13.18 -8.09
N ARG A 346 -0.14 -13.90 -8.05
CA ARG A 346 -0.13 -15.37 -7.98
C ARG A 346 0.31 -15.82 -6.61
N LYS A 347 -0.25 -16.95 -6.15
CA LYS A 347 0.18 -17.53 -4.88
C LYS A 347 1.64 -17.99 -5.01
N MET A 348 2.49 -17.56 -4.08
CA MET A 348 3.86 -18.05 -3.96
C MET A 348 3.84 -19.53 -3.57
N LYS A 349 4.84 -20.29 -4.03
CA LYS A 349 4.97 -21.72 -3.70
C LYS A 349 5.16 -21.97 -2.21
N LEU A 350 5.91 -21.10 -1.55
CA LEU A 350 6.16 -21.16 -0.11
C LEU A 350 5.25 -20.13 0.57
N ALA A 351 4.25 -20.63 1.30
CA ALA A 351 3.41 -19.77 2.12
C ALA A 351 4.23 -19.28 3.34
N PRO A 352 4.18 -17.99 3.69
CA PRO A 352 5.13 -17.44 4.64
C PRO A 352 4.64 -17.67 6.09
N LYS A 353 4.38 -18.92 6.48
CA LYS A 353 3.96 -19.26 7.86
C LYS A 353 4.98 -18.75 8.89
N ARG A 354 6.27 -18.85 8.55
CA ARG A 354 7.37 -18.30 9.36
C ARG A 354 7.28 -16.78 9.48
N LEU A 355 6.99 -16.07 8.39
CA LEU A 355 6.76 -14.62 8.43
C LEU A 355 5.59 -14.27 9.34
N TRP A 356 4.48 -14.99 9.27
CA TRP A 356 3.31 -14.67 10.11
C TRP A 356 3.64 -14.82 11.60
N ASN A 357 4.43 -15.83 11.97
CA ASN A 357 4.94 -15.93 13.33
C ASN A 357 5.89 -14.78 13.70
N GLN A 358 6.75 -14.35 12.77
CA GLN A 358 7.62 -13.17 12.97
C GLN A 358 6.83 -11.87 13.13
N ILE A 359 5.78 -11.67 12.33
CA ILE A 359 4.86 -10.53 12.44
C ILE A 359 4.21 -10.52 13.82
N LEU A 360 3.67 -11.64 14.27
CA LEU A 360 3.04 -11.74 15.59
C LEU A 360 4.05 -11.47 16.72
N LYS A 361 5.29 -11.94 16.56
CA LYS A 361 6.36 -11.66 17.52
C LYS A 361 6.72 -10.17 17.57
N ILE A 362 6.83 -9.50 16.42
CA ILE A 362 7.06 -8.04 16.37
C ILE A 362 5.94 -7.30 17.11
N ILE A 363 4.69 -7.71 16.89
CA ILE A 363 3.52 -7.13 17.57
C ILE A 363 3.57 -7.38 19.08
N GLU A 364 3.98 -8.57 19.51
CA GLU A 364 4.14 -8.91 20.92
C GLU A 364 5.25 -8.10 21.59
N ASP A 365 6.39 -7.92 20.91
CA ASP A 365 7.56 -7.19 21.41
C ASP A 365 7.29 -5.68 21.53
N ASP A 366 6.68 -5.08 20.51
CA ASP A 366 6.33 -3.64 20.49
C ASP A 366 5.08 -3.33 21.34
N GLY A 367 4.24 -4.34 21.54
CA GLY A 367 2.87 -4.16 21.99
C GLY A 367 2.73 -3.47 23.35
N PRO A 368 3.50 -3.84 24.40
CA PRO A 368 3.42 -3.16 25.69
C PRO A 368 3.66 -1.64 25.59
N ARG A 369 4.59 -1.21 24.74
CA ARG A 369 4.90 0.23 24.54
C ARG A 369 3.79 0.94 23.78
N GLU A 370 3.27 0.32 22.73
CA GLU A 370 2.14 0.87 21.97
C GLU A 370 0.87 0.96 22.83
N ILE A 371 0.63 -0.01 23.73
CA ILE A 371 -0.49 0.01 24.69
C ILE A 371 -0.29 1.13 25.71
N GLU A 372 0.90 1.26 26.30
CA GLU A 372 1.20 2.34 27.25
C GLU A 372 0.98 3.72 26.62
N LEU A 373 1.46 3.90 25.38
CA LEU A 373 1.22 5.12 24.61
C LEU A 373 -0.28 5.31 24.37
N GLY A 374 -0.99 4.28 23.90
CA GLY A 374 -2.44 4.29 23.67
C GLY A 374 -3.23 4.72 24.90
N GLU A 375 -2.89 4.22 26.08
CA GLU A 375 -3.53 4.63 27.34
C GLU A 375 -3.23 6.08 27.71
N LYS A 376 -1.98 6.55 27.52
CA LYS A 376 -1.65 7.98 27.68
C LYS A 376 -2.49 8.84 26.72
N PHE A 377 -2.67 8.39 25.47
CA PHE A 377 -3.54 9.03 24.48
C PHE A 377 -5.00 9.08 24.92
N ARG A 378 -5.53 7.97 25.43
CA ARG A 378 -6.91 7.89 25.92
C ARG A 378 -7.14 8.84 27.10
N ILE A 379 -6.27 8.80 28.12
CA ILE A 379 -6.37 9.66 29.31
C ILE A 379 -6.30 11.14 28.91
N LEU A 380 -5.38 11.50 28.01
CA LEU A 380 -5.26 12.88 27.55
C LEU A 380 -6.47 13.31 26.73
N ALA A 381 -7.02 12.44 25.88
CA ALA A 381 -8.26 12.71 25.15
C ALA A 381 -9.43 12.93 26.12
N GLU A 382 -9.62 12.06 27.11
CA GLU A 382 -10.68 12.20 28.12
C GLU A 382 -10.57 13.49 28.94
N ASN A 383 -9.34 13.95 29.19
CA ASN A 383 -9.08 15.16 29.98
C ASN A 383 -9.05 16.46 29.16
N ARG A 384 -8.69 16.41 27.86
CA ARG A 384 -8.48 17.60 27.01
C ARG A 384 -9.48 17.75 25.88
N VAL A 385 -10.16 16.67 25.48
CA VAL A 385 -10.95 16.61 24.25
C VAL A 385 -12.39 16.25 24.57
N LYS A 386 -13.33 17.13 24.22
CA LYS A 386 -14.70 16.69 23.98
C LYS A 386 -14.72 16.05 22.59
N ILE A 387 -14.71 14.72 22.54
CA ILE A 387 -14.96 14.00 21.30
C ILE A 387 -16.47 14.00 21.13
N ASP A 388 -16.96 14.76 20.15
CA ASP A 388 -18.36 14.74 19.78
C ASP A 388 -18.49 13.79 18.58
N THR A 389 -19.05 12.61 18.81
CA THR A 389 -19.41 11.67 17.74
C THR A 389 -20.75 12.12 17.18
N GLY A 390 -20.69 13.05 16.22
CA GLY A 390 -21.86 13.40 15.41
C GLY A 390 -22.04 12.39 14.30
N GLN A 391 -23.29 12.00 14.04
CA GLN A 391 -23.65 11.48 12.72
C GLN A 391 -23.89 12.67 11.81
N ASN A 392 -23.29 12.68 10.62
CA ASN A 392 -23.72 13.62 9.60
C ASN A 392 -25.16 13.30 9.17
N GLU A 393 -25.77 14.14 8.34
CA GLU A 393 -27.14 13.92 7.84
C GLU A 393 -27.32 12.57 7.09
N ARG A 394 -26.21 11.91 6.73
CA ARG A 394 -26.16 10.62 6.03
C ARG A 394 -25.97 9.42 6.98
N GLY A 395 -25.78 9.65 8.27
CA GLY A 395 -25.54 8.60 9.27
C GLY A 395 -24.08 8.15 9.38
N ASP A 396 -23.16 8.78 8.65
CA ASP A 396 -21.73 8.51 8.77
C ASP A 396 -21.19 9.10 10.08
N ILE A 397 -20.38 8.32 10.77
CA ILE A 397 -19.71 8.76 12.00
C ILE A 397 -18.62 9.76 11.61
N GLN A 398 -18.79 11.03 11.99
CA GLN A 398 -17.72 12.03 11.92
C GLN A 398 -17.09 12.22 13.30
N LEU A 399 -15.77 12.10 13.37
CA LEU A 399 -15.01 12.40 14.58
C LEU A 399 -14.64 13.90 14.58
N LYS A 400 -15.39 14.72 15.33
CA LYS A 400 -14.96 16.09 15.64
C LYS A 400 -14.19 16.11 16.95
N ILE A 401 -12.88 16.32 16.84
CA ILE A 401 -11.96 16.44 17.98
C ILE A 401 -11.86 17.92 18.35
N GLN A 402 -12.62 18.36 19.36
CA GLN A 402 -12.42 19.68 19.96
C GLN A 402 -11.40 19.58 21.11
N VAL A 403 -10.17 20.00 20.85
CA VAL A 403 -9.13 20.12 21.87
C VAL A 403 -9.34 21.43 22.62
N LYS A 404 -9.56 21.38 23.94
CA LYS A 404 -9.53 22.60 24.76
C LYS A 404 -8.14 23.23 24.64
N PRO A 405 -8.01 24.55 24.39
CA PRO A 405 -6.71 25.21 24.42
C PRO A 405 -6.07 25.02 25.79
N GLU A 406 -4.73 24.95 25.84
CA GLU A 406 -3.94 24.77 27.05
C GLU A 406 -4.15 25.94 28.03
N GLY A 407 -5.23 25.87 28.81
CA GLY A 407 -5.44 26.69 30.00
C GLY A 407 -4.96 25.90 31.22
N GLU A 408 -3.78 26.29 31.72
CA GLU A 408 -3.25 26.02 33.06
C GLU A 408 -3.62 24.67 33.70
N LEU A 409 -3.07 23.58 33.16
CA LEU A 409 -2.92 22.36 33.95
C LEU A 409 -1.83 22.61 34.99
N SER A 410 -2.18 22.47 36.28
CA SER A 410 -1.23 22.52 37.38
C SER A 410 -0.14 21.46 37.17
N PRO A 411 1.16 21.81 37.31
CA PRO A 411 2.25 20.93 36.93
C PRO A 411 2.32 19.76 37.90
N VAL A 412 2.06 18.55 37.41
CA VAL A 412 2.56 17.33 38.02
C VAL A 412 3.28 16.57 36.91
N ILE A 413 4.59 16.39 37.13
CA ILE A 413 5.56 15.45 36.54
C ILE A 413 6.83 16.17 36.04
N GLU A 414 7.95 15.63 36.53
CA GLU A 414 9.31 16.12 36.43
C GLU A 414 9.85 16.21 35.00
N SER A 415 10.58 17.29 34.79
CA SER A 415 11.32 17.68 33.58
C SER A 415 12.37 16.65 33.18
N THR A 416 12.15 15.97 32.04
CA THR A 416 13.24 15.48 31.20
C THR A 416 13.63 16.58 30.22
N LYS A 417 14.89 17.00 30.28
CA LYS A 417 15.44 18.09 29.44
C LYS A 417 15.33 17.75 27.94
N PRO A 418 14.96 18.73 27.09
CA PRO A 418 14.95 18.53 25.64
C PRO A 418 16.38 18.35 25.10
N ILE A 419 16.54 17.36 24.23
CA ILE A 419 17.76 17.13 23.45
C ILE A 419 17.74 18.08 22.24
N PRO A 420 18.79 18.88 21.98
CA PRO A 420 18.80 19.80 20.86
C PRO A 420 18.97 19.06 19.52
N LEU A 421 18.04 19.30 18.59
CA LEU A 421 18.09 18.84 17.20
C LEU A 421 19.11 19.66 16.39
N LYS A 422 20.11 18.98 15.80
CA LYS A 422 20.88 19.49 14.66
C LYS A 422 20.15 19.11 13.38
N ILE A 423 19.64 20.11 12.66
CA ILE A 423 19.02 19.94 11.33
C ILE A 423 20.15 19.78 10.31
N HIS A 424 20.11 18.69 9.53
CA HIS A 424 21.02 18.48 8.39
C HIS A 424 20.74 19.51 7.28
N GLU A 425 21.67 20.45 7.08
CA GLU A 425 21.57 21.54 6.10
C GLU A 425 21.56 21.04 4.63
N ASP A 426 21.97 19.80 4.39
CA ASP A 426 22.13 19.20 3.06
C ASP A 426 20.78 18.94 2.36
N ALA A 427 19.72 18.62 3.12
CA ALA A 427 18.39 18.39 2.57
C ALA A 427 17.68 19.68 2.12
N VAL A 428 18.07 20.83 2.69
CA VAL A 428 17.50 22.14 2.32
C VAL A 428 18.15 22.69 1.05
N GLN A 429 19.42 22.34 0.78
CA GLN A 429 20.10 22.76 -0.44
C GLN A 429 19.63 22.00 -1.69
N SER A 430 19.33 20.70 -1.58
CA SER A 430 18.84 19.89 -2.71
C SER A 430 17.46 20.35 -3.22
N ILE A 431 16.58 20.82 -2.33
CA ILE A 431 15.25 21.37 -2.67
C ILE A 431 15.34 22.75 -3.35
N LYS A 432 16.36 23.55 -3.04
CA LYS A 432 16.57 24.86 -3.69
C LYS A 432 17.10 24.71 -5.12
N LEU A 433 17.89 23.67 -5.40
CA LEU A 433 18.43 23.40 -6.74
C LEU A 433 17.37 22.89 -7.72
N SER A 434 16.42 22.05 -7.27
CA SER A 434 15.35 21.52 -8.13
C SER A 434 14.32 22.58 -8.55
N LYS A 435 14.00 23.53 -7.66
CA LYS A 435 13.07 24.64 -7.97
C LYS A 435 13.65 25.64 -8.98
N LYS A 436 14.98 25.79 -9.05
CA LYS A 436 15.64 26.65 -10.03
C LYS A 436 15.58 26.04 -11.44
N GLN A 437 15.84 24.74 -11.56
CA GLN A 437 15.78 24.02 -12.85
C GLN A 437 14.35 23.90 -13.42
N ALA A 438 13.32 23.83 -12.58
CA ALA A 438 11.93 23.81 -13.02
C ALA A 438 11.46 25.15 -13.60
N LYS A 439 11.99 26.28 -13.09
CA LYS A 439 11.61 27.62 -13.52
C LYS A 439 12.26 28.03 -14.84
N ASP A 440 13.45 27.53 -15.12
CA ASP A 440 14.18 27.81 -16.36
C ASP A 440 13.61 27.01 -17.56
N ASN A 441 12.88 25.92 -17.32
CA ASN A 441 12.27 25.09 -18.37
C ASN A 441 10.85 25.54 -18.80
N SER A 442 10.20 26.45 -18.08
CA SER A 442 8.80 26.85 -18.36
C SER A 442 8.66 28.08 -19.28
N ILE A 443 9.76 28.68 -19.74
CA ILE A 443 9.74 29.93 -20.54
C ILE A 443 9.78 29.68 -22.06
N ALA A 444 9.97 28.44 -22.51
CA ALA A 444 10.02 28.11 -23.93
C ALA A 444 8.88 27.16 -24.35
N LYS A 445 7.71 27.71 -24.70
CA LYS A 445 6.91 27.22 -25.85
C LYS A 445 5.71 28.11 -26.17
N ASP A 446 5.69 28.46 -27.46
CA ASP A 446 4.83 29.41 -28.14
C ASP A 446 3.38 28.97 -28.39
N LYS A 447 2.60 30.00 -28.66
CA LYS A 447 1.23 30.07 -29.21
C LYS A 447 1.07 29.33 -30.54
N LYS A 448 -0.12 28.75 -30.77
CA LYS A 448 -0.79 28.77 -32.08
C LYS A 448 -2.29 28.44 -31.99
N ASP A 449 -3.06 29.20 -32.76
CA ASP A 449 -4.51 29.20 -32.90
C ASP A 449 -5.07 27.98 -33.64
N SER A 450 -6.29 27.54 -33.28
CA SER A 450 -7.22 26.86 -34.20
C SER A 450 -8.68 26.97 -33.74
N LYS A 451 -9.57 27.23 -34.72
CA LYS A 451 -11.03 27.45 -34.63
C LYS A 451 -11.85 26.22 -34.22
N PRO A 452 -13.11 26.39 -33.77
CA PRO A 452 -13.95 25.30 -33.30
C PRO A 452 -14.71 24.61 -34.45
N ILE A 453 -14.86 23.29 -34.32
CA ILE A 453 -15.77 22.46 -35.09
C ILE A 453 -16.89 22.05 -34.12
N GLU A 454 -18.13 22.35 -34.48
CA GLU A 454 -19.34 21.80 -33.87
C GLU A 454 -19.53 20.36 -34.33
N GLU A 455 -19.90 19.44 -33.42
CA GLU A 455 -20.95 18.44 -33.67
C GLU A 455 -21.32 17.62 -32.42
N GLU A 456 -22.55 17.12 -32.49
CA GLU A 456 -23.41 16.48 -31.50
C GLU A 456 -22.87 15.15 -30.92
N THR A 457 -23.34 14.76 -29.71
CA THR A 457 -24.20 13.56 -29.51
C THR A 457 -24.48 13.25 -28.02
N SER A 458 -25.72 13.58 -27.66
CA SER A 458 -26.60 13.34 -26.50
C SER A 458 -26.37 12.15 -25.51
N SER A 459 -25.57 11.12 -25.79
CA SER A 459 -25.46 9.93 -24.90
C SER A 459 -24.22 9.95 -23.99
N LYS A 460 -23.07 10.40 -24.51
CA LYS A 460 -21.83 10.52 -23.72
C LYS A 460 -21.90 11.62 -22.67
N ASP A 461 -22.70 12.65 -22.92
CA ASP A 461 -22.90 13.74 -21.98
C ASP A 461 -23.77 13.32 -20.80
N ALA A 462 -24.72 12.40 -20.96
CA ALA A 462 -25.51 11.89 -19.83
C ALA A 462 -24.63 11.10 -18.84
N PHE A 463 -23.72 10.25 -19.33
CA PHE A 463 -22.79 9.51 -18.48
C PHE A 463 -21.68 10.40 -17.90
N LYS A 464 -21.08 11.29 -18.70
CA LYS A 464 -20.09 12.27 -18.19
C LYS A 464 -20.73 13.23 -17.18
N LYS A 465 -21.99 13.61 -17.36
CA LYS A 465 -22.75 14.44 -16.39
C LYS A 465 -23.08 13.65 -15.14
N LYS A 466 -23.40 12.34 -15.24
CA LYS A 466 -23.58 11.47 -14.07
C LYS A 466 -22.28 11.28 -13.27
N MET A 467 -21.16 11.02 -13.94
CA MET A 467 -19.85 10.87 -13.29
C MET A 467 -19.29 12.19 -12.77
N ARG A 468 -19.45 13.30 -13.50
CA ARG A 468 -19.09 14.64 -13.01
C ARG A 468 -19.98 15.11 -11.87
N LYS A 469 -21.23 14.65 -11.79
CA LYS A 469 -22.09 14.89 -10.64
C LYS A 469 -21.65 14.05 -9.44
N ILE A 470 -21.36 12.76 -9.62
CA ILE A 470 -20.84 11.91 -8.53
C ILE A 470 -19.51 12.43 -7.99
N ILE A 471 -18.59 12.82 -8.88
CA ILE A 471 -17.28 13.37 -8.51
C ILE A 471 -17.44 14.82 -7.99
N GLY A 472 -18.26 15.64 -8.63
CA GLY A 472 -18.51 17.03 -8.24
C GLY A 472 -19.21 17.16 -6.90
N ASP A 473 -20.22 16.33 -6.62
CA ASP A 473 -20.93 16.29 -5.33
C ASP A 473 -19.99 15.81 -4.20
N GLN A 474 -18.93 15.06 -4.51
CA GLN A 474 -17.87 14.68 -3.56
C GLN A 474 -16.81 15.77 -3.33
N PHE A 475 -16.62 16.69 -4.27
CA PHE A 475 -15.62 17.78 -4.17
C PHE A 475 -16.23 19.11 -3.72
N GLN A 476 -17.48 19.41 -4.06
CA GLN A 476 -18.19 20.61 -3.59
C GLN A 476 -18.45 20.55 -2.07
N GLU A 477 -18.57 19.34 -1.50
CA GLU A 477 -18.66 19.12 -0.05
C GLU A 477 -17.36 19.47 0.71
N TYR A 478 -16.22 19.64 0.02
CA TYR A 478 -14.95 20.04 0.62
C TYR A 478 -14.61 21.54 0.44
N GLU A 479 -15.28 22.25 -0.47
CA GLU A 479 -15.07 23.70 -0.63
C GLU A 479 -16.04 24.55 0.22
N ASP A 480 -17.15 23.95 0.69
CA ASP A 480 -18.17 24.62 1.52
C ASP A 480 -18.14 24.19 3.02
N THR A 481 -17.06 23.55 3.49
CA THR A 481 -16.73 23.34 4.92
C THR A 481 -15.36 23.91 5.26
#